data_AF-A0A2N3E254-F1
#
_entry.id   AF-A0A2N3E254-F1
#
_cell.length_a   1.000
_cell.length_b   1.000
_cell.length_c   1.000
_cell.angle_alpha   90.00
_cell.angle_beta   90.00
_cell.angle_gamma   90.00
#
_symmetry.space_group_name_H-M   'P 1'
#
loop_
_entity.id
_entity.type
_entity.pdbx_description
1 polymer ?
#
loop_
_entity_poly.entity_id
_entity_poly.type
_entity_poly.pdbx_seq_one_letter_code
_entity_poly.pdbx_strand_id
1 'polypeptide(L)' 'MTHYPRGPIVIAAGGTGGHLFPGQALAQELRRRGRKIVLMTDERVQRFDRLFPEADIYAVPSATPS' A
#
# COMPACT_ATOMS: atom_id res chain seq x y z
N MET A 1 -7.56 -25.64 15.89
CA MET A 1 -7.06 -24.25 15.66
C MET A 1 -7.31 -23.91 14.21
N THR A 2 -8.31 -23.08 13.91
CA THR A 2 -8.66 -22.72 12.53
C THR A 2 -7.57 -21.78 11.98
N HIS A 3 -6.74 -22.28 11.07
CA HIS A 3 -5.83 -21.44 10.30
C HIS A 3 -6.67 -20.67 9.29
N TYR A 4 -7.06 -19.44 9.62
CA TYR A 4 -7.60 -18.55 8.59
C TYR A 4 -6.53 -18.37 7.52
N PRO A 5 -6.88 -18.55 6.23
CA PRO A 5 -5.95 -18.21 5.16
C PRO A 5 -5.54 -16.75 5.37
N ARG A 6 -4.22 -16.53 5.45
CA ARG A 6 -3.65 -15.20 5.70
C ARG A 6 -3.88 -14.33 4.46
N GLY A 7 -5.09 -13.74 4.37
CA GLY A 7 -5.47 -12.82 3.31
C GLY A 7 -4.53 -11.63 3.19
N PRO A 8 -4.56 -10.92 2.04
CA PRO A 8 -3.72 -9.76 1.83
C PRO A 8 -4.01 -8.66 2.85
N ILE A 9 -2.99 -7.87 3.17
CA ILE A 9 -3.15 -6.64 3.94
C ILE A 9 -3.24 -5.48 2.94
N VAL A 10 -4.33 -4.72 3.02
CA VAL A 10 -4.52 -3.51 2.22
C VAL A 10 -3.98 -2.32 3.00
N ILE A 11 -3.06 -1.57 2.40
CA ILE A 11 -2.58 -0.29 2.89
C ILE A 11 -3.25 0.79 2.05
N ALA A 12 -4.08 1.63 2.68
CA ALA A 12 -4.69 2.78 2.04
C ALA A 12 -3.87 4.04 2.37
N ALA A 13 -3.15 4.57 1.40
CA ALA A 13 -2.32 5.76 1.58
C ALA A 13 -2.23 6.54 0.26
N GLY A 14 -2.41 7.86 0.29
CA GLY A 14 -2.36 8.76 -0.87
C GLY A 14 -1.69 10.10 -0.55
N GLY A 15 -1.65 11.00 -1.53
CA GLY A 15 -1.03 12.33 -1.41
C GLY A 15 0.40 12.43 -1.94
N THR A 16 1.13 13.47 -1.53
CA THR A 16 2.43 13.89 -2.12
C THR A 16 3.67 13.26 -1.46
N GLY A 17 3.49 12.25 -0.59
CA GLY A 17 4.59 11.52 0.03
C GLY A 17 4.46 11.32 1.54
N GLY A 18 3.94 12.31 2.28
CA GLY A 18 3.91 12.29 3.76
C GLY A 18 3.23 11.06 4.38
N HIS A 19 2.20 10.51 3.71
CA HIS A 19 1.55 9.25 4.12
C HIS A 19 2.10 8.01 3.40
N LEU A 20 2.71 8.19 2.22
CA LEU A 20 3.26 7.08 1.43
C LEU A 20 4.53 6.51 2.07
N PHE A 21 5.43 7.32 2.61
CA PHE A 21 6.67 6.82 3.23
C PHE A 21 6.43 5.96 4.49
N PRO A 22 5.56 6.36 5.46
CA PRO A 22 5.17 5.47 6.54
C PRO A 22 4.48 4.19 6.05
N GLY A 23 3.63 4.31 5.03
CA GLY A 23 3.00 3.17 4.37
C GLY A 23 4.01 2.20 3.77
N GLN A 24 5.06 2.71 3.14
CA GLN A 24 6.16 1.94 2.56
C GLN A 24 6.97 1.21 3.62
N ALA A 25 7.34 1.88 4.72
CA ALA A 25 8.03 1.25 5.84
C ALA A 25 7.19 0.10 6.45
N LEU A 26 5.88 0.32 6.63
CA LEU A 26 4.96 -0.71 7.09
C LEU A 26 4.86 -1.88 6.10
N ALA A 27 4.74 -1.59 4.80
CA ALA A 27 4.67 -2.61 3.75
C ALA A 27 5.91 -3.50 3.75
N GLN A 28 7.10 -2.91 3.85
CA GLN A 28 8.37 -3.65 3.91
C GLN A 28 8.41 -4.60 5.11
N GLU A 29 8.02 -4.11 6.30
CA GLU A 29 8.02 -4.94 7.51
C GLU A 29 7.00 -6.07 7.45
N LEU A 30 5.81 -5.83 6.90
CA LEU A 30 4.80 -6.86 6.73
C LEU A 30 5.20 -7.90 5.67
N ARG A 31 5.86 -7.48 4.58
CA ARG A 31 6.43 -8.38 3.57
C ARG A 31 7.52 -9.26 4.16
N ARG A 32 8.41 -8.69 5.00
CA ARG A 32 9.43 -9.45 5.75
C ARG A 32 8.82 -10.54 6.65
N ARG A 33 7.56 -10.36 7.08
CA ARG A 33 6.77 -11.33 7.86
C ARG A 33 5.95 -12.30 6.99
N GLY A 34 6.17 -12.30 5.68
CA GLY A 34 5.49 -13.17 4.71
C GLY A 34 4.04 -12.77 4.42
N ARG A 35 3.69 -11.48 4.51
CA ARG A 35 2.34 -10.99 4.17
C ARG A 35 2.31 -10.46 2.74
N LYS A 36 1.26 -10.82 1.99
CA LYS A 36 0.92 -10.20 0.71
C LYS A 36 0.38 -8.79 0.97
N ILE A 37 0.87 -7.80 0.24
CA ILE A 37 0.47 -6.40 0.36
C ILE A 37 -0.30 -5.97 -0.89
N VAL A 38 -1.37 -5.23 -0.64
CA VAL A 38 -2.12 -4.47 -1.64
C VAL A 38 -2.04 -3.00 -1.26
N LEU A 39 -1.68 -2.14 -2.20
CA LEU A 39 -1.70 -0.69 -2.02
C LEU A 39 -2.97 -0.13 -2.68
N MET A 40 -3.75 0.62 -1.92
CA MET A 40 -4.86 1.43 -2.42
C MET A 40 -4.51 2.90 -2.25
N THR A 41 -4.53 3.67 -3.34
CA THR A 41 -3.91 4.99 -3.38
C THR A 41 -4.53 5.87 -4.45
N ASP A 42 -4.24 7.17 -4.45
CA ASP A 42 -4.68 8.07 -5.51
C ASP A 42 -3.67 8.08 -6.69
N GLU A 43 -4.04 8.75 -7.78
CA GLU A 43 -3.25 8.79 -9.02
C GLU A 43 -1.85 9.40 -8.84
N ARG A 44 -1.60 10.15 -7.76
CA ARG A 44 -0.31 10.79 -7.51
C ARG A 44 0.77 9.76 -7.16
N VAL A 45 0.38 8.53 -6.79
CA VAL A 45 1.32 7.43 -6.56
C VAL A 45 2.14 7.08 -7.80
N GLN A 46 1.71 7.45 -9.01
CA GLN A 46 2.48 7.15 -10.23
C GLN A 46 3.89 7.76 -10.18
N ARG A 47 4.13 8.76 -9.33
CA ARG A 47 5.46 9.33 -9.07
C ARG A 47 6.30 8.53 -8.06
N PHE A 48 5.69 7.55 -7.40
CA PHE A 48 6.18 6.82 -6.24
C PHE A 48 5.93 5.31 -6.34
N ASP A 49 5.59 4.80 -7.51
CA ASP A 49 5.35 3.37 -7.78
C ASP A 49 6.50 2.47 -7.28
N ARG A 50 7.74 2.96 -7.41
CA ARG A 50 8.96 2.31 -6.92
C ARG A 50 9.03 2.18 -5.39
N LEU A 51 8.22 2.91 -4.62
CA LEU A 51 8.18 2.80 -3.16
C LEU A 51 7.55 1.48 -2.70
N PHE A 52 6.64 0.90 -3.48
CA PHE A 52 5.93 -0.33 -3.11
C PHE A 52 6.25 -1.47 -4.07
N PRO A 53 7.49 -1.98 -4.09
CA PRO A 53 7.84 -3.09 -4.96
C PRO A 53 6.96 -4.30 -4.65
N GLU A 54 6.52 -5.01 -5.70
CA GLU A 54 5.74 -6.25 -5.62
C GLU A 54 4.38 -6.14 -4.90
N ALA A 55 3.89 -4.93 -4.62
CA ALA A 55 2.52 -4.72 -4.17
C ALA A 55 1.57 -4.70 -5.37
N ASP A 56 0.38 -5.29 -5.22
CA ASP A 56 -0.72 -5.04 -6.15
C ASP A 56 -1.23 -3.60 -5.89
N ILE A 57 -1.17 -2.72 -6.88
CA ILE A 57 -1.55 -1.30 -6.73
C ILE A 57 -2.91 -1.05 -7.38
N TYR A 58 -3.83 -0.45 -6.61
CA TYR A 58 -5.15 -0.02 -7.06
C TYR A 58 -5.30 1.48 -6.87
N ALA A 59 -5.45 2.21 -7.98
CA ALA A 59 -5.78 3.61 -7.97
C ALA A 59 -7.27 3.80 -7.65
N VAL A 60 -7.58 4.69 -6.71
CA VAL A 60 -8.95 5.10 -6.36
C VAL A 60 -9.03 6.63 -6.31
N PRO A 61 -10.16 7.26 -6.70
CA PRO A 61 -10.30 8.71 -6.62
C PRO A 61 -10.12 9.22 -5.19
N SER A 62 -9.31 10.26 -5.02
CA SER A 62 -9.23 10.98 -3.74
C SER A 62 -10.51 11.79 -3.51
N ALA A 63 -10.97 11.88 -2.27
CA ALA A 63 -12.08 12.75 -1.88
C ALA A 63 -11.71 14.24 -1.89
N THR A 64 -10.41 14.56 -1.93
CA THR A 64 -9.90 15.94 -2.00
C THR A 64 -9.31 16.25 -3.38
N PRO A 65 -9.59 17.44 -3.97
CA PRO A 65 -8.97 17.86 -5.22
C PRO A 65 -7.43 17.83 -5.11
N SER A 66 -6.78 17.43 -6.20
CA SER A 66 -5.32 17.46 -6.32
C SER A 66 -4.82 18.86 -6.66
#